data_AF-A0A5J4TIU4-F1
#
_entry.id   AF-A0A5J4TIU4-F1
#
_cell.length_a   1.000
_cell.length_b   1.000
_cell.length_c   1.000
_cell.angle_alpha   90.00
_cell.angle_beta   90.00
_cell.angle_gamma   90.00
#
_symmetry.space_group_name_H-M   'P 1'
#
loop_
_entity.id
_entity.type
_entity.pdbx_description
1 polymer ?
#
loop_
_entity_poly.entity_id
_entity_poly.type
_entity_poly.pdbx_seq_one_letter_code
_entity_poly.pdbx_strand_id
1 'polypeptide(L)'
;MEEPAVKETHEITENEEGTFRSVNQYIINGEIGKGAYGQIWKCYEENEPDIMFALKIIKKPTPAKRKLFGPPNMQKPDSDKNIEVALLKKISHPNIVRLHEVIDNQQST
;
A
#
# COMPACT_ATOMS: atom_id res chain seq x y z
N MET A 1 3.12 -16.00 -21.37
CA MET A 1 2.43 -14.71 -21.18
C MET A 1 3.30 -13.90 -20.24
N GLU A 2 3.77 -12.73 -20.67
CA GLU A 2 4.46 -11.80 -19.77
C GLU A 2 3.47 -11.34 -18.71
N GLU A 3 3.82 -11.48 -17.43
CA GLU A 3 2.98 -10.94 -16.36
C GLU A 3 3.11 -9.40 -16.35
N PRO A 4 2.01 -8.65 -16.23
CA PRO A 4 2.02 -7.20 -16.35
C PRO A 4 2.85 -6.56 -15.24
N ALA A 5 3.60 -5.49 -15.55
CA ALA A 5 4.36 -4.76 -14.53
C ALA A 5 3.45 -4.26 -13.38
N VAL A 6 4.02 -4.13 -12.18
CA VAL A 6 3.30 -3.60 -11.00
C VAL A 6 2.76 -2.20 -11.31
N LYS A 7 1.46 -1.96 -11.06
CA LYS A 7 0.82 -0.66 -11.27
C LYS A 7 1.29 0.33 -10.20
N GLU A 8 1.62 1.56 -10.60
CA GLU A 8 1.96 2.65 -9.68
C GLU A 8 0.93 3.76 -9.79
N THR A 9 0.37 4.15 -8.65
CA THR A 9 -0.71 5.12 -8.57
C THR A 9 -0.32 6.22 -7.59
N HIS A 10 -0.29 7.47 -8.06
CA HIS A 10 0.15 8.64 -7.28
C HIS A 10 -0.99 9.53 -6.78
N GLU A 11 -2.23 9.18 -7.12
CA GLU A 11 -3.45 9.87 -6.69
C GLU A 11 -4.39 8.84 -6.07
N ILE A 12 -5.04 9.22 -4.96
CA ILE A 12 -5.98 8.34 -4.26
C ILE A 12 -7.38 8.90 -4.47
N THR A 13 -8.30 8.06 -4.92
CA THR A 13 -9.74 8.31 -4.84
C THR A 13 -10.30 7.48 -3.68
N GLU A 14 -10.68 8.12 -2.58
CA GLU A 14 -11.40 7.47 -1.49
C GLU A 14 -12.89 7.78 -1.63
N ASN A 15 -13.73 6.75 -1.67
CA ASN A 15 -15.17 6.91 -1.61
C ASN A 15 -15.69 6.26 -0.32
N GLU A 16 -16.59 6.98 0.35
CA GLU A 16 -17.38 6.49 1.48
C GLU A 16 -18.88 6.48 1.12
N GLU A 17 -19.20 6.33 -0.17
CA GLU A 17 -20.59 6.30 -0.62
C GLU A 17 -21.28 4.99 -0.18
N GLY A 18 -22.23 5.12 0.75
CA GLY A 18 -23.04 4.01 1.25
C GLY A 18 -22.40 3.26 2.42
N THR A 19 -22.51 1.93 2.42
CA THR A 19 -22.04 1.05 3.52
C THR A 19 -20.59 0.60 3.36
N PHE A 20 -19.98 0.88 2.20
CA PHE A 20 -18.68 0.34 1.83
C PHE A 20 -17.67 1.47 1.63
N ARG A 21 -16.46 1.27 2.17
CA ARG A 21 -15.31 2.14 1.91
C ARG A 21 -14.52 1.57 0.74
N SER A 22 -14.14 2.40 -0.22
CA SER A 22 -13.26 2.00 -1.32
C SER A 22 -12.04 2.91 -1.45
N VAL A 23 -10.99 2.35 -2.03
CA VAL A 23 -9.77 3.05 -2.42
C VAL A 23 -9.49 2.70 -3.87
N ASN A 24 -9.56 3.70 -4.75
CA ASN A 24 -9.54 3.53 -6.20
C ASN A 24 -10.57 2.45 -6.62
N GLN A 25 -10.15 1.41 -7.34
CA GLN A 25 -11.00 0.32 -7.79
C GLN A 25 -11.24 -0.80 -6.75
N TYR A 26 -10.66 -0.69 -5.54
CA TYR A 26 -10.72 -1.75 -4.54
C TYR A 26 -11.77 -1.43 -3.47
N ILE A 27 -12.71 -2.36 -3.29
CA ILE A 27 -13.72 -2.28 -2.23
C ILE A 27 -13.20 -3.00 -0.98
N ILE A 28 -13.22 -2.31 0.15
CA ILE A 28 -12.67 -2.81 1.42
C ILE A 28 -13.67 -3.75 2.10
N ASN A 29 -13.18 -4.93 2.48
CA ASN A 29 -13.94 -6.04 3.06
C ASN A 29 -13.35 -6.50 4.42
N GLY A 30 -13.02 -5.53 5.28
CA GLY A 30 -12.61 -5.77 6.67
C GLY A 30 -11.11 -5.96 6.90
N GLU A 31 -10.69 -5.72 8.15
CA GLU A 31 -9.31 -5.91 8.61
C GLU A 31 -9.02 -7.41 8.80
N ILE A 32 -7.92 -7.89 8.24
CA ILE A 32 -7.46 -9.30 8.37
C ILE A 32 -6.14 -9.42 9.15
N GLY A 33 -5.47 -8.31 9.46
CA GLY A 33 -4.27 -8.34 10.27
C GLY A 33 -3.77 -6.96 10.66
N LYS A 34 -3.04 -6.88 11.77
CA LYS A 34 -2.44 -5.65 12.28
C LYS A 34 -1.14 -5.96 13.01
N GLY A 35 -0.12 -5.14 12.76
CA GLY A 35 1.18 -5.29 13.37
C GLY A 35 1.95 -3.98 13.47
N ALA A 36 3.22 -4.07 13.83
CA ALA A 36 4.10 -2.90 14.00
C ALA A 36 4.24 -2.06 12.72
N TYR A 37 4.13 -2.69 11.55
CA TYR A 37 4.39 -2.08 10.25
C TYR A 37 3.13 -1.62 9.49
N GLY A 38 1.94 -1.83 10.04
CA GLY A 38 0.70 -1.40 9.39
C GLY A 38 -0.51 -2.30 9.68
N GLN A 39 -1.57 -2.03 8.92
CA GLN A 39 -2.79 -2.83 8.90
C GLN A 39 -2.93 -3.52 7.55
N ILE A 40 -3.48 -4.72 7.57
CA ILE A 40 -3.80 -5.51 6.39
C ILE A 40 -5.31 -5.64 6.30
N TRP A 41 -5.88 -5.22 5.19
CA TRP A 41 -7.30 -5.28 4.93
C TRP A 41 -7.57 -6.21 3.75
N LYS A 42 -8.64 -6.99 3.82
CA LYS A 42 -9.13 -7.75 2.67
C LYS A 42 -9.88 -6.79 1.76
N CYS A 43 -9.67 -6.88 0.47
CA CYS A 43 -10.44 -6.14 -0.52
C CYS A 43 -10.69 -6.99 -1.77
N TYR A 44 -11.54 -6.50 -2.66
CA TYR A 44 -11.79 -7.07 -3.98
C TYR A 44 -11.96 -5.94 -5.00
N GLU A 45 -11.76 -6.25 -6.28
CA GLU A 45 -12.00 -5.26 -7.33
C GLU A 45 -13.51 -5.06 -7.55
N GLU A 46 -13.92 -3.82 -7.79
CA GLU A 46 -15.33 -3.46 -8.01
C GLU A 46 -15.99 -4.27 -9.13
N ASN A 47 -15.25 -4.57 -10.20
CA ASN A 47 -15.77 -5.31 -11.35
C ASN A 47 -15.60 -6.84 -11.23
N GLU A 48 -14.78 -7.33 -10.29
CA GLU A 48 -14.41 -8.74 -10.16
C GLU A 48 -14.37 -9.18 -8.67
N PRO A 49 -15.53 -9.35 -8.02
CA PRO A 49 -15.61 -9.58 -6.57
C PRO A 49 -15.06 -10.93 -6.11
N ASP A 50 -14.93 -11.91 -7.02
CA ASP A 50 -14.34 -13.22 -6.72
C ASP A 50 -12.81 -13.15 -6.59
N ILE A 51 -12.18 -12.10 -7.12
CA ILE A 51 -10.74 -11.87 -7.00
C ILE A 51 -10.48 -11.00 -5.77
N MET A 52 -9.88 -11.63 -4.76
CA MET A 52 -9.59 -10.99 -3.48
C MET A 52 -8.12 -10.62 -3.35
N PHE A 53 -7.89 -9.47 -2.73
CA PHE A 53 -6.56 -8.91 -2.47
C PHE A 53 -6.37 -8.60 -1.00
N ALA A 54 -5.10 -8.43 -0.62
CA ALA A 54 -4.69 -7.92 0.68
C ALA A 54 -4.08 -6.53 0.52
N LEU A 55 -4.72 -5.51 1.11
CA LEU A 55 -4.26 -4.14 1.13
C LEU A 55 -3.43 -3.87 2.39
N LYS A 56 -2.13 -3.61 2.23
CA LYS A 56 -1.24 -3.21 3.32
C LYS A 56 -1.20 -1.69 3.45
N ILE A 57 -1.83 -1.16 4.49
CA ILE A 57 -1.85 0.27 4.79
C ILE A 57 -0.67 0.61 5.70
N ILE A 58 0.23 1.43 5.18
CA ILE A 58 1.46 1.84 5.89
C ILE A 58 1.37 3.33 6.22
N LYS A 59 1.49 3.66 7.51
CA LYS A 59 1.49 5.06 7.96
C LYS A 59 2.77 5.78 7.49
N LYS A 60 2.63 6.96 6.90
CA LYS A 60 3.76 7.86 6.64
C LYS A 60 4.14 8.58 7.94
N PRO A 61 5.43 8.68 8.28
CA PRO A 61 5.84 9.49 9.43
C PRO A 61 5.59 10.97 9.13
N THR A 62 4.86 11.66 10.00
CA THR A 62 4.58 13.08 9.83
C THR A 62 5.86 13.91 9.92
N PRO A 63 5.97 15.04 9.18
CA PRO A 63 7.16 15.88 9.15
C PRO A 63 7.56 16.44 10.53
N ALA A 64 6.60 16.66 11.44
CA ALA A 64 6.87 17.11 12.80
C ALA A 64 7.65 16.07 13.62
N LYS A 65 7.34 14.78 13.46
CA LYS A 65 8.06 13.69 14.15
C LYS A 65 9.45 13.43 13.58
N ARG A 66 9.70 13.81 12.32
CA ARG A 66 11.04 13.71 11.70
C ARG A 66 12.04 14.69 12.33
N LYS A 67 11.58 15.86 12.82
CA LYS A 67 12.44 16.88 13.44
C LYS A 67 12.80 16.59 14.90
N LEU A 68 11.98 15.82 15.62
CA LEU A 68 12.12 15.64 17.07
C LEU A 68 13.09 14.49 17.46
N PHE A 69 13.34 13.54 16.55
CA PHE A 69 14.02 12.27 16.88
C PHE A 69 15.37 12.02 16.18
N GLY A 70 16.00 13.01 15.53
CA GLY A 70 17.37 12.78 15.02
C GLY A 70 18.09 13.97 14.37
N PRO A 71 19.44 13.97 14.37
CA PRO A 71 20.25 14.99 13.73
C PRO A 71 20.00 15.03 12.21
N PRO A 72 20.20 16.20 11.55
CA PRO A 72 19.78 16.47 10.17
C PRO A 72 20.39 15.56 9.09
N ASN A 73 21.43 14.79 9.42
CA ASN A 73 22.17 13.92 8.49
C ASN A 73 21.93 12.41 8.66
N MET A 74 21.04 11.97 9.54
CA MET A 74 20.81 10.53 9.82
C MET A 74 19.39 10.05 9.51
N GLN A 75 18.62 10.80 8.74
CA GLN A 75 17.30 10.37 8.29
C GLN A 75 17.48 9.61 6.98
N LYS A 76 17.60 8.27 7.04
CA LYS A 76 17.30 7.43 5.88
C LYS A 76 15.81 7.63 5.59
N PRO A 77 15.43 8.40 4.56
CA PRO A 77 14.03 8.68 4.29
C PRO A 77 13.47 7.43 3.61
N ASP A 78 12.49 6.78 4.24
CA ASP A 78 11.68 5.72 3.61
C ASP A 78 12.45 4.52 3.02
N SER A 79 13.74 4.34 3.33
CA SER A 79 14.59 3.35 2.66
C SER A 79 14.04 1.94 2.78
N ASP A 80 13.52 1.57 3.95
CA ASP A 80 13.08 0.21 4.22
C ASP A 80 11.78 -0.13 3.49
N LYS A 81 10.85 0.83 3.39
CA LYS A 81 9.60 0.69 2.62
C LYS A 81 9.89 0.66 1.12
N ASN A 82 10.79 1.53 0.68
CA ASN A 82 11.23 1.58 -0.71
C ASN A 82 11.96 0.28 -1.09
N ILE A 83 12.70 -0.34 -0.18
CA ILE A 83 13.33 -1.65 -0.39
C ILE A 83 12.27 -2.76 -0.50
N GLU A 84 11.30 -2.83 0.43
CA GLU A 84 10.23 -3.85 0.39
C GLU A 84 9.48 -3.80 -0.96
N VAL A 85 9.02 -2.62 -1.34
CA VAL A 85 8.30 -2.40 -2.61
C VAL A 85 9.20 -2.69 -3.81
N ALA A 86 10.45 -2.19 -3.82
CA ALA A 86 11.36 -2.40 -4.94
C ALA A 86 11.75 -3.87 -5.12
N LEU A 87 11.81 -4.66 -4.05
CA LEU A 87 12.04 -6.10 -4.12
C LEU A 87 10.80 -6.81 -4.67
N LEU A 88 9.61 -6.54 -4.12
CA LEU A 88 8.37 -7.18 -4.57
C LEU A 88 8.03 -6.84 -6.03
N LYS A 89 8.41 -5.66 -6.52
CA LYS A 89 8.29 -5.29 -7.94
C LYS A 89 9.14 -6.16 -8.88
N LYS A 90 10.24 -6.75 -8.38
CA LYS A 90 11.19 -7.53 -9.19
C LYS A 90 10.96 -9.04 -9.11
N ILE A 91 10.17 -9.51 -8.14
CA ILE A 91 9.97 -10.94 -7.91
C ILE A 91 8.65 -11.38 -8.55
N SER A 92 8.71 -12.37 -9.44
CA SER A 92 7.56 -13.11 -9.95
C SER A 92 7.85 -14.59 -9.79
N HIS A 93 7.14 -15.24 -8.86
CA HIS A 93 7.32 -16.65 -8.54
C HIS A 93 6.03 -17.22 -7.96
N PRO A 94 5.61 -18.46 -8.32
CA PRO A 94 4.33 -19.04 -7.89
C PRO A 94 4.15 -19.15 -6.37
N ASN A 95 5.25 -19.29 -5.62
CA ASN A 95 5.23 -19.43 -4.16
C ASN A 95 5.58 -18.14 -3.40
N ILE A 96 5.60 -16.99 -4.09
CA ILE A 96 5.85 -15.69 -3.47
C ILE A 96 4.66 -14.80 -3.79
N VAL A 97 4.14 -14.13 -2.76
CA VAL A 97 3.01 -13.20 -2.93
C VAL A 97 3.39 -12.09 -3.90
N ARG A 98 2.51 -11.85 -4.86
CA ARG A 98 2.71 -10.83 -5.89
C ARG A 98 2.19 -9.48 -5.42
N LEU A 99 2.96 -8.42 -5.72
CA LEU A 99 2.53 -7.04 -5.55
C LEU A 99 1.81 -6.60 -6.83
N HIS A 100 0.54 -6.22 -6.72
CA HIS A 100 -0.29 -5.83 -7.87
C HIS A 100 -0.24 -4.33 -8.13
N GLU A 101 -0.35 -3.52 -7.07
CA GLU A 101 -0.40 -2.06 -7.18
C GLU A 101 0.27 -1.40 -5.97
N VAL A 102 0.98 -0.30 -6.22
CA VAL A 102 1.50 0.60 -5.20
C VAL A 102 0.73 1.90 -5.29
N ILE A 103 0.00 2.23 -4.24
CA ILE A 103 -0.79 3.46 -4.14
C ILE A 103 -0.08 4.39 -3.16
N ASP A 104 0.54 5.45 -3.68
CA ASP A 104 1.31 6.41 -2.90
C ASP A 104 0.94 7.85 -3.27
N ASN A 105 -0.02 8.43 -2.55
CA ASN A 105 -0.36 9.84 -2.71
C ASN A 105 0.74 10.73 -2.14
N GLN A 106 1.38 11.51 -3.01
CA GLN A 106 2.44 12.45 -2.66
C GLN A 106 1.96 13.58 -1.72
N GLN A 107 0.65 13.84 -1.66
CA GLN A 107 0.05 14.87 -0.81
C GLN A 107 -0.43 14.35 0.57
N SER A 108 -0.38 13.04 0.81
CA SER A 108 -0.77 12.46 2.11
C SER A 108 0.24 12.89 3.19
N THR A 109 -0.17 13.83 4.05
CA THR A 109 0.67 14.49 5.08
C THR A 109 0.47 13.88 6.46
#